data_AF-A0A3N1NMD1-F1
#
_entry.id   AF-A0A3N1NMD1-F1
#
_cell.length_a   1.000
_cell.length_b   1.000
_cell.length_c   1.000
_cell.angle_alpha   90.00
_cell.angle_beta   90.00
_cell.angle_gamma   90.00
#
_symmetry.space_group_name_H-M   'P 1'
#
loop_
_entity.id
_entity.type
_entity.pdbx_description
1 polymer ?
#
loop_
_entity_poly.entity_id
_entity_poly.type
_entity_poly.pdbx_seq_one_letter_code
_entity_poly.pdbx_strand_id
1 'polypeptide(L)'
;MNWMLLAIGLSLVLSVVAMAVALVALRASHRQLDQVRSSHRRLESELAVSNSAAIGMGNRLIAMEKRLAQGAGGSPDAPTEQPYTEANQLFRMGVSVEEVARRCGLSRAEASLLQAMQEHR
;
A
#
# COMPACT_ATOMS: atom_id res chain seq x y z
N MET A 1 -51.63 -15.05 -66.88
CA MET A 1 -51.84 -15.85 -65.63
C MET A 1 -50.52 -16.15 -64.93
N ASN A 2 -49.50 -16.70 -65.61
CA ASN A 2 -48.23 -17.15 -64.96
C ASN A 2 -47.37 -16.04 -64.32
N TRP A 3 -47.44 -14.81 -64.83
CA TRP A 3 -46.67 -13.68 -64.28
C TRP A 3 -47.12 -13.27 -62.87
N MET A 4 -48.41 -13.39 -62.54
CA MET A 4 -48.89 -13.11 -61.17
C MET A 4 -48.39 -14.16 -60.16
N LEU A 5 -48.34 -15.43 -60.57
CA LEU A 5 -47.81 -16.51 -59.71
C LEU A 5 -46.31 -16.34 -59.45
N LEU A 6 -45.54 -15.90 -60.45
CA LEU A 6 -44.11 -15.57 -60.28
C LEU A 6 -43.91 -14.38 -59.34
N ALA A 7 -44.73 -13.33 -59.44
CA ALA A 7 -44.64 -12.17 -58.56
C ALA A 7 -44.96 -12.51 -57.09
N ILE A 8 -45.97 -13.36 -56.86
CA ILE A 8 -46.35 -13.82 -55.52
C ILE A 8 -45.28 -14.76 -54.93
N GLY A 9 -44.73 -15.66 -55.75
CA GLY A 9 -43.63 -16.53 -55.32
C GLY A 9 -42.39 -15.74 -54.92
N LEU A 10 -42.03 -14.73 -55.71
CA LEU A 10 -40.86 -13.88 -55.45
C LEU A 10 -41.01 -13.08 -54.14
N SER A 11 -42.19 -12.49 -53.88
CA SER A 11 -42.43 -11.72 -52.66
C SER A 11 -42.43 -12.60 -51.41
N LEU A 12 -42.95 -13.83 -51.51
CA LEU A 12 -42.92 -14.82 -50.43
C LEU A 12 -41.48 -15.21 -50.08
N VAL A 13 -40.66 -15.50 -51.10
CA VAL A 13 -39.23 -15.82 -50.90
C VAL A 13 -38.48 -14.64 -50.28
N LEU A 14 -38.73 -13.42 -50.76
CA LEU A 14 -38.10 -12.22 -50.21
C LEU A 14 -38.43 -12.02 -48.73
N SER A 15 -39.69 -12.26 -48.34
CA SER A 15 -40.16 -12.13 -46.96
C SER A 15 -39.53 -13.18 -46.05
N VAL A 16 -39.41 -14.43 -46.50
CA VAL A 16 -38.75 -15.51 -45.75
C VAL A 16 -37.27 -15.21 -45.55
N VAL A 17 -36.59 -14.71 -46.58
CA VAL A 17 -35.17 -14.34 -46.50
C VAL A 17 -34.98 -13.18 -45.53
N ALA A 18 -35.82 -12.14 -45.59
CA ALA A 18 -35.76 -11.02 -44.65
C ALA A 18 -35.99 -11.46 -43.19
N MET A 19 -36.95 -12.36 -42.96
CA MET A 19 -37.22 -12.94 -41.65
C MET A 19 -36.03 -13.76 -41.13
N ALA A 20 -35.41 -14.57 -41.99
CA ALA A 20 -34.24 -15.37 -41.63
C ALA A 20 -33.03 -14.49 -41.27
N VAL A 21 -32.78 -13.42 -42.04
CA VAL A 21 -31.72 -12.45 -41.74
C VAL A 21 -31.98 -11.73 -40.41
N ALA A 22 -33.22 -11.32 -40.15
CA ALA A 22 -33.58 -10.70 -38.88
C ALA A 22 -33.35 -11.65 -37.68
N LEU A 23 -33.72 -12.93 -37.82
CA LEU A 23 -33.48 -13.94 -36.78
C LEU A 23 -31.99 -14.20 -36.55
N VAL A 24 -31.17 -14.24 -37.59
CA VAL A 24 -29.71 -14.38 -37.47
C VAL A 24 -29.10 -13.13 -36.84
N ALA A 25 -29.54 -11.93 -37.23
CA ALA A 25 -29.07 -10.67 -36.66
C ALA A 25 -29.43 -10.57 -35.16
N LEU A 26 -30.63 -10.99 -34.76
CA LEU A 26 -31.04 -11.06 -33.36
C LEU A 26 -30.21 -12.09 -32.58
N ARG A 27 -30.01 -13.30 -33.13
CA ARG A 27 -29.14 -14.30 -32.48
C ARG A 27 -27.68 -13.86 -32.40
N ALA A 28 -27.18 -13.17 -33.42
CA ALA A 28 -25.84 -12.58 -33.42
C ALA A 28 -25.75 -11.45 -32.39
N SER A 29 -26.78 -10.61 -32.25
CA SER A 29 -26.86 -9.56 -31.24
C SER A 29 -26.85 -10.15 -29.83
N HIS A 30 -27.60 -11.24 -29.59
CA HIS A 30 -27.53 -11.98 -28.34
C HIS A 30 -26.14 -12.57 -28.05
N ARG A 31 -25.44 -13.08 -29.08
CA ARG A 31 -24.05 -13.56 -28.95
C ARG A 31 -23.03 -12.43 -28.75
N GLN A 32 -23.28 -11.26 -29.33
CA GLN A 32 -22.44 -10.07 -29.15
C GLN A 32 -22.54 -9.54 -27.71
N LEU A 33 -23.70 -9.66 -27.06
CA LEU A 33 -23.84 -9.32 -25.64
C LEU A 33 -22.94 -10.18 -24.74
N ASP A 34 -22.76 -11.46 -25.08
CA ASP A 34 -21.88 -12.35 -24.31
C ASP A 34 -20.39 -12.04 -24.56
N GLN A 35 -20.01 -11.65 -25.79
CA GLN A 35 -18.65 -11.19 -26.09
C GLN A 35 -18.34 -9.85 -25.40
N VAL A 36 -19.27 -8.90 -25.37
CA VAL A 36 -19.11 -7.61 -24.67
C VAL A 36 -18.98 -7.82 -23.15
N ARG A 37 -19.77 -8.72 -22.56
CA ARG A 37 -19.65 -9.09 -21.14
C ARG A 37 -18.30 -9.73 -20.80
N SER A 38 -17.73 -10.51 -21.72
CA SER A 38 -16.42 -11.14 -21.50
C SER A 38 -15.27 -10.13 -21.48
N SER A 39 -15.36 -9.05 -22.26
CA SER A 39 -14.37 -7.96 -22.25
C SER A 39 -14.46 -7.14 -20.97
N HIS A 40 -15.67 -6.83 -20.48
CA HIS A 40 -15.84 -6.08 -19.23
C HIS A 40 -15.27 -6.82 -18.00
N ARG A 41 -15.44 -8.14 -17.91
CA ARG A 41 -14.89 -8.93 -16.79
C ARG A 41 -13.36 -8.96 -16.75
N ARG A 42 -12.70 -8.89 -17.91
CA ARG A 42 -11.23 -8.83 -17.98
C ARG A 42 -10.71 -7.46 -17.53
N LEU A 43 -11.37 -6.38 -17.96
CA LEU A 43 -11.04 -5.03 -17.49
C LEU A 43 -11.29 -4.86 -15.99
N GLU A 44 -12.39 -5.41 -15.45
CA GLU A 44 -12.64 -5.38 -13.99
C GLU A 44 -11.61 -6.21 -13.21
N SER A 45 -11.19 -7.35 -13.74
CA SER A 45 -10.13 -8.16 -13.13
C SER A 45 -8.77 -7.45 -13.15
N GLU A 46 -8.42 -6.78 -14.25
CA GLU A 46 -7.18 -5.98 -14.33
C GLU A 46 -7.25 -4.75 -13.42
N LEU A 47 -8.39 -4.08 -13.33
CA LEU A 47 -8.60 -2.97 -12.40
C LEU A 47 -8.59 -3.46 -10.94
N ALA A 48 -9.14 -4.63 -10.63
CA ALA A 48 -9.11 -5.20 -9.29
C ALA A 48 -7.68 -5.62 -8.88
N VAL A 49 -6.92 -6.22 -9.79
CA VAL A 49 -5.51 -6.57 -9.54
C VAL A 49 -4.64 -5.32 -9.45
N SER A 50 -4.87 -4.31 -10.30
CA SER A 50 -4.14 -3.04 -10.29
C SER A 50 -4.48 -2.19 -9.05
N ASN A 51 -5.74 -2.15 -8.63
CA ASN A 51 -6.16 -1.47 -7.41
C ASN A 51 -5.62 -2.19 -6.16
N SER A 52 -5.63 -3.53 -6.14
CA SER A 52 -5.01 -4.31 -5.06
C SER A 52 -3.50 -4.08 -4.99
N ALA A 53 -2.84 -3.98 -6.15
CA ALA A 53 -1.41 -3.65 -6.25
C ALA A 53 -1.11 -2.22 -5.79
N ALA A 54 -1.95 -1.24 -6.15
CA ALA A 54 -1.83 0.15 -5.71
C ALA A 54 -2.06 0.31 -4.19
N ILE A 55 -3.02 -0.41 -3.61
CA ILE A 55 -3.27 -0.44 -2.16
C ILE A 55 -2.09 -1.10 -1.42
N GLY A 56 -1.54 -2.20 -1.96
CA GLY A 56 -0.36 -2.86 -1.40
C GLY A 56 0.89 -1.98 -1.44
N MET A 57 1.10 -1.26 -2.54
CA MET A 57 2.18 -0.27 -2.66
C MET A 57 1.96 0.94 -1.74
N GLY A 58 0.71 1.40 -1.58
CA GLY A 58 0.36 2.48 -0.64
C GLY A 58 0.66 2.12 0.82
N ASN A 59 0.29 0.90 1.26
CA ASN A 59 0.63 0.43 2.61
C ASN A 59 2.15 0.29 2.82
N ARG A 60 2.90 -0.12 1.78
CA ARG A 60 4.37 -0.15 1.86
C ARG A 60 4.99 1.24 1.88
N LEU A 61 4.40 2.20 1.17
CA LEU A 61 4.83 3.59 1.19
C LEU A 61 4.59 4.22 2.56
N ILE A 62 3.42 4.00 3.16
CA ILE A 62 3.09 4.44 4.53
C ILE A 62 4.02 3.78 5.56
N ALA A 63 4.34 2.50 5.39
CA ALA A 63 5.30 1.81 6.26
C ALA A 63 6.73 2.35 6.11
N MET A 64 7.14 2.74 4.91
CA MET A 64 8.42 3.41 4.67
C MET A 64 8.43 4.82 5.25
N GLU A 65 7.39 5.61 5.02
CA GLU A 65 7.23 6.95 5.60
C GLU A 65 7.25 6.89 7.12
N LYS A 66 6.59 5.91 7.74
CA LYS A 66 6.62 5.70 9.19
C LYS A 66 8.03 5.32 9.69
N ARG A 67 8.79 4.52 8.94
CA ARG A 67 10.19 4.19 9.26
C ARG A 67 11.12 5.39 9.08
N LEU A 68 10.91 6.21 8.04
CA LEU A 68 11.64 7.46 7.86
C LEU A 68 11.25 8.49 8.92
N ALA A 69 9.98 8.59 9.32
CA ALA A 69 9.52 9.45 10.40
C ALA A 69 10.05 9.00 11.76
N GLN A 70 10.22 7.69 11.98
CA GLN A 70 10.87 7.16 13.19
C GLN A 70 12.40 7.32 13.15
N GLY A 71 13.02 7.32 11.97
CA GLY A 71 14.46 7.56 11.80
C GLY A 71 14.85 9.05 11.76
N ALA A 72 13.96 9.93 11.31
CA ALA A 72 14.16 11.37 11.21
C ALA A 72 13.54 12.13 12.41
N GLY A 73 12.49 11.59 13.01
CA GLY A 73 11.95 12.00 14.30
C GLY A 73 12.59 11.20 15.41
N GLY A 74 13.89 11.38 15.61
CA GLY A 74 14.54 10.95 16.85
C GLY A 74 13.80 11.55 18.02
N SER A 75 13.07 10.71 18.76
CA SER A 75 12.65 11.03 20.12
C SER A 75 13.85 11.57 20.89
N PRO A 76 13.76 12.73 21.57
CA PRO A 76 14.82 13.20 22.46
C PRO A 76 14.93 12.38 23.76
N ASP A 77 14.11 11.33 23.94
CA ASP A 77 14.00 10.63 25.23
C ASP A 77 14.48 9.17 25.17
N ALA A 78 15.55 8.94 25.94
CA ALA A 78 16.04 7.69 26.51
C ALA A 78 16.54 6.57 25.57
N PRO A 79 17.88 6.41 25.47
CA PRO A 79 18.57 5.50 26.39
C PRO A 79 19.74 6.14 27.18
N THR A 80 20.05 7.43 26.97
CA THR A 80 21.23 8.06 27.56
C THR A 80 21.09 8.39 29.06
N GLU A 81 19.86 8.48 29.59
CA GLU A 81 19.60 8.82 31.01
C GLU A 81 20.05 7.75 32.01
N GLN A 82 20.10 6.47 31.59
CA GLN A 82 20.42 5.36 32.50
C GLN A 82 21.88 5.41 33.03
N PRO A 83 22.92 5.56 32.17
CA PRO A 83 24.30 5.71 32.62
C PRO A 83 24.52 6.91 33.56
N TYR A 84 23.86 8.05 33.31
CA TYR A 84 23.98 9.25 34.15
C TYR A 84 23.31 9.08 35.51
N THR A 85 22.16 8.41 35.56
CA THR A 85 21.45 8.14 36.81
C THR A 85 22.25 7.18 37.69
N GLU A 86 22.87 6.15 37.09
CA GLU A 86 23.75 5.22 37.78
C GLU A 86 25.05 5.90 38.26
N ALA A 87 25.67 6.73 37.40
CA ALA A 87 26.86 7.50 37.75
C ALA A 87 26.62 8.42 38.97
N ASN A 88 25.46 9.10 39.02
CA ASN A 88 25.08 9.95 40.15
C ASN A 88 24.93 9.15 41.46
N GLN A 89 24.43 7.91 41.41
CA GLN A 89 24.36 7.05 42.61
C GLN A 89 25.76 6.65 43.08
N LEU A 90 26.67 6.32 42.17
CA LEU A 90 28.06 6.00 42.51
C LEU A 90 28.80 7.20 43.14
N PHE A 91 28.58 8.40 42.62
CA PHE A 91 29.13 9.62 43.22
C PHE A 91 28.60 9.89 44.63
N ARG A 92 27.30 9.64 44.88
CA ARG A 92 26.72 9.72 46.23
C ARG A 92 27.32 8.71 47.22
N MET A 93 27.87 7.61 46.72
CA MET A 93 28.60 6.61 47.53
C MET A 93 30.09 6.94 47.70
N GLY A 94 30.55 8.10 47.21
CA GLY A 94 31.94 8.56 47.35
C GLY A 94 32.94 7.88 46.41
N VAL A 95 32.46 7.28 45.31
CA VAL A 95 33.32 6.64 44.31
C VAL A 95 34.06 7.71 43.50
N SER A 96 35.34 7.48 43.18
CA SER A 96 36.17 8.41 42.42
C SER A 96 35.73 8.54 40.96
N VAL A 97 35.98 9.71 40.36
CA VAL A 97 35.59 10.09 38.98
C VAL A 97 36.09 9.08 37.95
N GLU A 98 37.34 8.63 38.09
CA GLU A 98 37.95 7.66 37.17
C GLU A 98 37.26 6.29 37.21
N GLU A 99 36.74 5.88 38.36
CA GLU A 99 36.07 4.59 38.53
C GLU A 99 34.61 4.66 38.06
N VAL A 100 33.92 5.78 38.29
CA VAL A 100 32.57 6.02 37.75
C VAL A 100 32.59 6.08 36.23
N ALA A 101 33.55 6.81 35.64
CA ALA A 101 33.76 6.88 34.20
C ALA A 101 33.94 5.48 33.59
N ARG A 102 34.74 4.63 34.24
CA ARG A 102 35.01 3.26 33.78
C ARG A 102 33.80 2.34 33.89
N ARG A 103 33.04 2.41 34.99
CA ARG A 103 31.90 1.51 35.25
C ARG A 103 30.67 1.85 34.44
N CYS A 104 30.37 3.14 34.30
CA CYS A 104 29.18 3.61 33.59
C CYS A 104 29.46 3.89 32.10
N GLY A 105 30.72 3.79 31.66
CA GLY A 105 31.12 4.00 30.27
C GLY A 105 31.14 5.48 29.84
N LEU A 106 31.28 6.41 30.80
CA LEU A 106 31.35 7.85 30.55
C LEU A 106 32.79 8.30 30.27
N SER A 107 32.96 9.42 29.57
CA SER A 107 34.28 10.03 29.46
C SER A 107 34.73 10.65 30.80
N ARG A 108 36.05 10.78 31.02
CA ARG A 108 36.59 11.40 32.25
C ARG A 108 36.09 12.84 32.44
N ALA A 109 35.95 13.59 31.36
CA ALA A 109 35.45 14.97 31.39
C ALA A 109 33.98 15.03 31.81
N GLU A 110 33.17 14.08 31.35
CA GLU A 110 31.73 13.98 31.62
C GLU A 110 31.46 13.55 33.06
N ALA A 111 32.21 12.57 33.57
CA ALA A 111 32.16 12.15 34.97
C ALA A 111 32.59 13.29 35.93
N SER A 112 33.63 14.05 35.58
CA SER A 112 34.08 15.21 36.37
C SER A 112 33.03 16.32 36.40
N LEU A 113 32.32 16.55 35.30
CA LEU A 113 31.26 17.54 35.21
C LEU A 113 30.05 17.15 36.07
N LEU A 114 29.66 15.87 36.07
CA LEU A 114 28.58 15.36 36.93
C LEU A 114 28.90 15.50 38.42
N GLN A 115 30.15 15.21 38.82
CA GLN A 115 30.57 15.40 40.20
C GLN A 115 30.46 16.87 40.63
N ALA A 116 30.93 17.80 39.80
CA ALA A 116 30.83 19.23 40.07
C ALA A 116 29.38 19.71 40.15
N MET A 117 28.48 19.14 39.34
CA MET A 117 27.03 19.42 39.42
C MET A 117 26.38 18.85 40.69
N GLN A 118 26.85 17.70 41.19
CA GLN A 118 26.37 17.10 42.45
C GLN A 118 26.87 17.87 43.68
N GLU A 119 28.11 18.35 43.65
CA GLU A 119 28.72 19.11 44.76
C GLU A 119 28.09 20.50 44.93
N HIS A 120 27.49 21.05 43.88
CA HIS A 120 26.81 22.34 43.89
C HIS A 120 25.28 22.26 44.11
N ARG A 121 24.78 21.13 44.62
CA ARG A 121 23.36 20.89 44.92
C ARG A 121 23.14 20.68 46.42
#